data_AF-A0A7J3K976-F1
#
_entry.id   AF-A0A7J3K976-F1
#
_cell.length_a   1.000
_cell.length_b   1.000
_cell.length_c   1.000
_cell.angle_alpha   90.00
_cell.angle_beta   90.00
_cell.angle_gamma   90.00
#
_symmetry.space_group_name_H-M   'P 1'
#
loop_
_entity.id
_entity.type
_entity.pdbx_description
1 polymer ?
#
loop_
_entity_poly.entity_id
_entity_poly.type
_entity_poly.pdbx_seq_one_letter_code
_entity_poly.pdbx_strand_id
1 'polypeptide(L)' 'MGKRARVITICQANKFYSTVEGNLKYVMSLLEIALKSQPDLVCLPEAFASASVNKPLDEIAEPLHGLTVESIS' A
#
# COMPACT_ATOMS: atom_id res chain seq x y z
N MET A 1 -25.84 20.85 -2.28
CA MET A 1 -25.81 19.60 -1.48
C MET A 1 -24.47 18.92 -1.77
N GLY A 2 -23.62 18.71 -0.76
CA GLY A 2 -22.30 18.10 -0.97
C GLY A 2 -22.40 16.60 -1.28
N LYS A 3 -21.46 16.05 -2.06
CA LYS A 3 -21.36 14.60 -2.31
C LYS A 3 -20.74 13.92 -1.08
N ARG A 4 -21.30 12.80 -0.62
CA ARG A 4 -20.71 11.98 0.46
C ARG A 4 -19.66 11.04 -0.14
N ALA A 5 -18.45 11.05 0.41
CA ALA A 5 -17.36 10.16 0.01
C ALA A 5 -17.24 8.95 0.96
N ARG A 6 -16.94 7.77 0.40
CA ARG A 6 -16.58 6.54 1.10
C ARG A 6 -15.06 6.43 1.15
N VAL A 7 -14.49 6.65 2.33
CA VAL A 7 -13.04 6.58 2.55
C VAL A 7 -12.70 5.33 3.33
N ILE A 8 -11.71 4.57 2.86
CA ILE A 8 -11.17 3.39 3.57
C ILE A 8 -9.71 3.64 3.91
N THR A 9 -9.29 3.24 5.10
CA THR A 9 -7.89 3.20 5.52
C THR A 9 -7.49 1.74 5.69
N ILE A 10 -6.31 1.36 5.18
CA ILE A 10 -5.78 0.00 5.32
C ILE A 10 -4.87 -0.06 6.55
N CYS A 11 -4.95 -1.15 7.30
CA CYS A 11 -4.07 -1.43 8.43
C CYS A 11 -3.36 -2.77 8.22
N GLN A 12 -2.02 -2.77 8.28
CA GLN A 12 -1.20 -3.99 8.16
C GLN A 12 -1.22 -4.85 9.44
N ALA A 13 -1.77 -4.36 10.55
CA ALA A 13 -1.89 -5.09 11.82
C ALA A 13 -0.57 -5.77 12.26
N ASN A 14 0.55 -5.03 12.20
CA ASN A 14 1.91 -5.50 12.49
C ASN A 14 2.39 -6.68 11.62
N LYS A 15 1.78 -6.93 10.45
CA LYS A 15 2.28 -7.88 9.47
C LYS A 15 3.22 -7.17 8.49
N PHE A 16 4.51 -7.42 8.69
CA PHE A 16 5.60 -6.91 7.87
C PHE A 16 6.41 -8.07 7.30
N TYR A 17 7.05 -7.82 6.16
CA TYR A 17 7.89 -8.77 5.45
C TYR A 17 9.31 -8.23 5.34
N SER A 18 10.28 -9.13 5.13
CA SER A 18 11.70 -8.77 4.99
C SER A 18 12.06 -8.24 3.60
N THR A 19 11.12 -8.22 2.66
CA THR A 19 11.32 -7.76 1.28
C THR A 19 10.23 -6.78 0.85
N VAL A 20 10.58 -5.88 -0.07
CA VAL A 20 9.67 -4.89 -0.63
C VAL A 20 8.49 -5.56 -1.32
N GLU A 21 8.76 -6.59 -2.12
CA GLU A 21 7.76 -7.36 -2.86
C GLU A 21 6.80 -8.09 -1.92
N GLY A 22 7.29 -8.59 -0.77
CA GLY A 22 6.47 -9.29 0.22
C GLY A 22 5.47 -8.34 0.86
N ASN A 23 5.94 -7.17 1.28
CA ASN A 23 5.10 -6.10 1.82
C ASN A 23 4.08 -5.60 0.80
N LEU A 24 4.51 -5.32 -0.43
CA LEU A 24 3.67 -4.88 -1.52
C LEU A 24 2.56 -5.90 -1.80
N LYS A 25 2.91 -7.18 -1.97
CA LYS A 25 1.96 -8.27 -2.20
C LYS A 25 0.91 -8.36 -1.09
N TYR A 26 1.33 -8.23 0.16
CA TYR A 26 0.41 -8.28 1.29
C TYR A 26 -0.55 -7.09 1.29
N VAL A 27 -0.05 -5.86 1.12
CA VAL A 27 -0.88 -4.65 1.11
C VAL A 27 -1.83 -4.65 -0.07
N MET A 28 -1.41 -5.10 -1.25
CA MET A 28 -2.31 -5.27 -2.40
C MET A 28 -3.43 -6.27 -2.13
N SER A 29 -3.17 -7.35 -1.38
CA SER A 29 -4.24 -8.27 -0.98
C SER A 29 -5.30 -7.62 -0.06
N LEU A 30 -4.90 -6.65 0.77
CA LEU A 30 -5.83 -5.87 1.60
C LEU A 30 -6.58 -4.84 0.76
N LEU A 31 -5.92 -4.23 -0.22
CA LEU A 31 -6.54 -3.32 -1.18
C LEU A 31 -7.65 -4.01 -1.97
N GLU A 32 -7.42 -5.22 -2.47
CA GLU A 32 -8.45 -6.03 -3.15
C GLU A 32 -9.70 -6.26 -2.27
N ILE A 33 -9.53 -6.40 -0.96
CA ILE A 33 -10.65 -6.51 -0.02
C ILE A 33 -11.36 -5.16 0.13
N ALA A 34 -10.61 -4.06 0.27
CA ALA A 34 -11.15 -2.71 0.40
C ALA A 34 -11.98 -2.31 -0.83
N LEU A 35 -11.51 -2.63 -2.03
CA LEU A 35 -12.17 -2.30 -3.30
C LEU A 35 -13.57 -2.92 -3.44
N LYS A 36 -13.85 -4.05 -2.78
CA LYS A 36 -15.20 -4.67 -2.76
C LYS A 36 -16.27 -3.75 -2.16
N SER A 37 -15.87 -2.78 -1.35
CA SER A 37 -16.77 -1.79 -0.75
C SER A 37 -17.00 -0.55 -1.63
N GLN A 38 -16.40 -0.53 -2.84
CA GLN A 38 -16.44 0.57 -3.82
C GLN A 38 -16.05 1.94 -3.23
N PRO A 39 -14.90 2.07 -2.53
CA PRO A 39 -14.49 3.34 -1.95
C PRO A 39 -14.25 4.41 -3.01
N ASP A 40 -14.44 5.68 -2.63
CA ASP A 40 -14.02 6.84 -3.42
C ASP A 40 -12.53 7.17 -3.21
N LEU A 41 -11.97 6.75 -2.06
CA LEU A 41 -10.57 6.93 -1.70
C LEU A 41 -10.11 5.79 -0.78
N VAL A 42 -8.91 5.28 -1.01
CA VAL A 42 -8.21 4.36 -0.12
C VAL A 42 -6.89 4.99 0.33
N CYS A 43 -6.63 5.02 1.63
CA CYS A 43 -5.36 5.45 2.18
C CYS A 43 -4.55 4.23 2.66
N LEU A 44 -3.30 4.14 2.20
CA LEU A 44 -2.36 3.08 2.59
C LEU A 44 -1.50 3.53 3.78
N PRO A 45 -0.97 2.60 4.60
CA PRO A 45 -0.02 2.92 5.66
C PRO A 45 1.24 3.60 5.15
N GLU A 46 1.86 4.41 6.01
CA GLU A 46 3.16 5.01 5.73
C GLU A 46 4.22 3.93 5.43
N ALA A 47 5.04 4.17 4.40
CA ALA A 47 6.15 3.31 4.02
C ALA A 47 5.77 1.82 3.87
N PHE A 48 4.51 1.51 3.51
CA PHE A 48 3.96 0.16 3.57
C PHE A 48 4.78 -0.88 2.79
N ALA A 49 5.45 -0.48 1.71
CA ALA A 49 6.27 -1.34 0.87
C ALA A 49 7.66 -1.63 1.50
N SER A 50 8.25 -0.67 2.22
CA SER A 50 9.61 -0.77 2.76
C SER A 50 9.68 -1.06 4.26
N ALA A 51 8.54 -1.06 4.96
CA ALA A 51 8.48 -1.34 6.38
C ALA A 51 9.20 -2.65 6.75
N SER A 52 10.09 -2.60 7.74
CA SER A 52 10.91 -3.73 8.20
C SER A 52 11.93 -4.31 7.20
N VAL A 53 12.16 -3.65 6.06
CA VAL A 53 13.26 -3.99 5.14
C VAL A 53 14.56 -3.40 5.67
N ASN A 54 15.52 -4.25 6.04
CA ASN A 54 16.80 -3.82 6.62
C ASN A 54 17.84 -3.52 5.53
N LYS A 55 17.64 -2.43 4.79
CA LYS A 55 18.55 -1.92 3.76
C LYS A 55 18.61 -0.38 3.81
N PRO A 56 19.67 0.24 3.26
CA PRO A 56 19.73 1.70 3.11
C PRO A 56 18.52 2.26 2.36
N LEU A 57 18.07 3.47 2.74
CA LEU A 57 16.87 4.09 2.16
C LEU A 57 17.01 4.34 0.65
N ASP A 58 18.19 4.70 0.19
CA ASP A 58 18.53 4.92 -1.21
C ASP A 58 18.54 3.63 -2.05
N GLU A 59 18.76 2.47 -1.43
CA GLU A 59 18.66 1.17 -2.10
C GLU A 59 17.24 0.64 -2.21
N ILE A 60 16.35 1.04 -1.29
CA ILE A 60 14.93 0.60 -1.27
C ILE A 60 13.98 1.64 -1.85
N ALA A 61 14.43 2.88 -2.02
CA ALA A 61 13.64 3.93 -2.64
C ALA A 61 13.32 3.56 -4.08
N GLU A 62 12.02 3.50 -4.37
CA GLU A 62 11.55 3.16 -5.69
C GLU A 62 11.42 4.43 -6.55
N PRO A 63 11.79 4.41 -7.84
CA PRO A 63 11.42 5.49 -8.76
C PRO A 63 9.89 5.60 -8.88
N LEU A 64 9.40 6.78 -9.29
CA LEU A 64 7.95 7.02 -9.41
C LEU A 64 7.23 6.04 -10.34
N HIS A 65 7.92 5.47 -11.33
CA HIS A 65 7.37 4.48 -12.26
C HIS A 65 7.82 3.05 -11.95
N GLY A 66 8.06 2.73 -10.69
CA GLY A 66 8.41 1.36 -10.30
C GLY A 66 7.19 0.49 -9.97
N LEU A 67 7.50 -0.67 -9.39
CA LEU A 67 6.56 -1.74 -9.04
C LEU A 67 5.36 -1.28 -8.21
N THR A 68 5.55 -0.36 -7.26
CA THR A 68 4.48 0.12 -6.38
C THR A 68 3.41 0.88 -7.17
N VAL A 69 3.81 1.74 -8.11
CA VAL A 69 2.87 2.51 -8.94
C VAL A 69 2.27 1.62 -10.04
N GLU A 70 3.08 0.75 -10.64
CA GLU A 70 2.61 -0.22 -11.64
C GLU A 70 1.58 -1.22 -11.07
N SER A 71 1.69 -1.59 -9.78
CA SER A 71 0.75 -2.52 -9.15
C SER A 71 -0.65 -1.93 -8.90
N ILE A 72 -0.82 -0.62 -9.06
CA ILE A 72 -2.08 0.11 -8.81
C ILE A 72 -2.69 0.64 -10.14
N SER A 73 -1.91 0.64 -11.23
CA SER A 73 -2.29 1.19 -12.54
C SER A 73 -3.18 0.23 -13.34
#